data_AF-R7GUB6-F1
#
_entry.id   AF-R7GUB6-F1
#
_cell.length_a   1.000
_cell.length_b   1.000
_cell.length_c   1.000
_cell.angle_alpha   90.00
_cell.angle_beta   90.00
_cell.angle_gamma   90.00
#
_symmetry.space_group_name_H-M   'P 1'
#
loop_
_entity.id
_entity.type
_entity.pdbx_description
1 polymer ?
#
loop_
_entity_poly.entity_id
_entity_poly.type
_entity_poly.pdbx_seq_one_letter_code
_entity_poly.pdbx_strand_id
1 'polypeptide(L)'
;MIKKTLVSFLIALVAFGFTACDSDDNNGQLGVPDSAKPSKEFKVGNCDKEKYADDAIKLNVQSWGNTNQEFASIELFADGHFLITSPTAGKLPKSKMSVMRAADGSTMFKKSGGQPLKTRAVDASGTIVIDGGLYIYGTYTRVKEGVYQLSNNTKIEIKDGKVTGTATVTYTNSLGMSITITVTIDTSTKQDDAVRNLCRSWRMDSAENWLLAGDVKIGYGKQWLEKGRVMQQTTLTTEGKGLGFDKDDLIDDKDDYCYRVIFSPCGTFVCFYIDGDVEIGTWEWTDPHNGVLRCWEAFDWDDDDDYDDDDFADMTVRFDGKQMRIYGDFMDTEDGVLFRTLSVSTFSAKY
;
A
#
# COMPACT_ATOMS: atom_id res chain seq x y z
N MET A 1 9.83 -33.08 -4.22
CA MET A 1 10.00 -34.43 -3.63
C MET A 1 11.26 -34.40 -2.75
N ILE A 2 11.11 -33.95 -1.50
CA ILE A 2 12.24 -33.67 -0.60
C ILE A 2 12.60 -34.97 0.17
N LYS A 3 13.88 -35.34 0.17
CA LYS A 3 14.39 -36.51 0.88
C LYS A 3 14.34 -36.26 2.39
N LYS A 4 13.46 -36.99 3.07
CA LYS A 4 13.35 -37.05 4.52
C LYS A 4 14.64 -37.61 5.12
N THR A 5 15.32 -36.82 5.94
CA THR A 5 16.33 -37.33 6.88
C THR A 5 15.86 -36.92 8.27
N LEU A 6 15.34 -37.88 9.03
CA LEU A 6 14.88 -37.67 10.40
C LEU A 6 16.08 -37.30 11.28
N VAL A 7 16.06 -36.11 11.89
CA VAL A 7 16.83 -35.81 13.08
C VAL A 7 15.83 -35.60 14.20
N SER A 8 15.81 -36.53 15.16
CA SER A 8 14.90 -36.51 16.29
C SER A 8 15.55 -35.70 17.43
N PHE A 9 14.97 -34.56 17.79
CA PHE A 9 15.30 -33.87 19.04
C PHE A 9 14.06 -33.79 19.93
N LEU A 10 14.20 -34.40 21.11
CA LEU A 10 13.23 -34.38 22.19
C LEU A 10 13.42 -33.06 22.95
N ILE A 11 12.43 -32.16 22.94
CA ILE A 11 12.44 -30.94 23.76
C ILE A 11 11.16 -30.90 24.59
N ALA A 12 11.34 -30.75 25.92
CA ALA A 12 10.29 -30.71 26.91
C ALA A 12 9.49 -29.40 26.80
N LEU A 13 8.16 -29.52 26.77
CA LEU A 13 7.22 -28.40 26.78
C LEU A 13 7.35 -27.57 28.07
N VAL A 14 7.57 -26.27 27.91
CA VAL A 14 7.16 -25.26 28.89
C VAL A 14 6.05 -24.45 28.25
N ALA A 15 4.85 -24.55 28.82
CA ALA A 15 3.67 -23.83 28.38
C ALA A 15 3.80 -22.34 28.73
N PHE A 16 3.63 -21.46 27.74
CA PHE A 16 3.34 -20.05 27.96
C PHE A 16 2.07 -19.68 27.22
N GLY A 17 1.13 -19.11 27.99
CA GLY A 17 -0.16 -18.65 27.51
C GLY A 17 -0.02 -17.37 26.70
N PHE A 18 -0.88 -17.25 25.69
CA PHE A 18 -1.00 -16.08 24.83
C PHE A 18 -1.77 -14.97 25.54
N THR A 19 -1.22 -13.76 25.55
CA THR A 19 -1.96 -12.51 25.75
C THR A 19 -1.51 -11.48 24.73
N ALA A 20 -2.45 -10.99 23.93
CA ALA A 20 -2.26 -9.85 23.05
C ALA A 20 -2.08 -8.55 23.86
N CYS A 21 -1.17 -7.70 23.39
CA CYS A 21 -0.94 -6.31 23.82
C CYS A 21 -0.73 -6.10 25.34
N ASP A 22 0.47 -6.40 25.84
CA ASP A 22 1.19 -5.42 26.66
C ASP A 22 2.71 -5.64 26.57
N SER A 23 3.41 -4.52 26.67
CA SER A 23 4.85 -4.34 26.60
C SER A 23 5.66 -5.10 27.67
N ASP A 24 6.69 -5.85 27.27
CA ASP A 24 8.00 -5.92 27.99
C ASP A 24 9.15 -6.76 27.38
N ASP A 25 9.16 -7.16 26.09
CA ASP A 25 10.27 -7.98 25.55
C ASP A 25 11.44 -7.17 24.94
N ASN A 26 11.87 -6.11 25.62
CA ASN A 26 12.94 -5.24 25.10
C ASN A 26 14.38 -5.73 25.34
N ASN A 27 14.58 -6.93 25.90
CA ASN A 27 15.92 -7.41 26.26
C ASN A 27 16.41 -8.70 25.55
N GLY A 28 15.66 -9.23 24.58
CA GLY A 28 15.98 -10.54 23.97
C GLY A 28 16.70 -10.51 22.63
N GLN A 29 16.29 -9.63 21.70
CA GLN A 29 16.64 -9.76 20.29
C GLN A 29 18.07 -9.33 19.95
N LEU A 30 18.96 -10.29 19.71
CA LEU A 30 20.37 -10.07 19.44
C LEU A 30 20.61 -9.69 17.98
N GLY A 31 21.24 -8.53 17.77
CA GLY A 31 21.74 -8.10 16.45
C GLY A 31 20.74 -7.32 15.60
N VAL A 32 19.56 -6.98 16.13
CA VAL A 32 18.58 -6.08 15.52
C VAL A 32 18.77 -4.66 16.08
N PRO A 33 18.87 -3.61 15.24
CA PRO A 33 18.99 -2.24 15.72
C PRO A 33 17.65 -1.70 16.25
N ASP A 34 17.70 -0.75 17.19
CA ASP A 34 16.50 -0.08 17.72
C ASP A 34 15.65 0.58 16.61
N SER A 35 16.28 0.99 15.51
CA SER A 35 15.60 1.57 14.35
C SER A 35 14.68 0.61 13.60
N ALA A 36 14.78 -0.70 13.85
CA ALA A 36 13.87 -1.70 13.30
C ALA A 36 12.52 -1.76 14.04
N LYS A 37 12.37 -1.00 15.14
CA LYS A 37 11.17 -0.98 15.97
C LYS A 37 10.53 0.40 15.94
N PRO A 38 9.18 0.49 15.90
CA PRO A 38 8.50 1.78 15.97
C PRO A 38 8.70 2.41 17.36
N SER A 39 8.74 3.74 17.41
CA SER A 39 8.65 4.45 18.68
C SER A 39 7.33 4.15 19.39
N LYS A 40 7.34 4.12 20.73
CA LYS A 40 6.13 3.91 21.54
C LYS A 40 5.05 4.96 21.25
N GLU A 41 5.44 6.24 21.18
CA GLU A 41 4.53 7.34 20.91
C GLU A 41 4.33 7.51 19.39
N PHE A 42 3.08 7.62 18.96
CA PHE A 42 2.71 8.06 17.62
C PHE A 42 2.65 9.59 17.58
N LYS A 43 3.30 10.17 16.57
CA LYS A 43 3.27 11.59 16.27
C LYS A 43 2.98 11.78 14.81
N VAL A 44 2.12 12.75 14.51
CA VAL A 44 1.92 13.21 13.14
C VAL A 44 3.17 13.96 12.65
N GLY A 45 3.44 13.89 11.35
CA GLY A 45 4.55 14.59 10.72
C GLY A 45 4.37 16.12 10.72
N ASN A 46 5.33 16.83 10.10
CA ASN A 46 5.25 18.28 9.89
C ASN A 46 4.93 18.68 8.44
N CYS A 47 4.37 17.74 7.67
CA CYS A 47 4.11 17.99 6.27
C CYS A 47 3.08 19.13 6.09
N ASP A 48 3.41 20.04 5.17
CA ASP A 48 2.46 21.07 4.74
C ASP A 48 1.20 20.43 4.13
N LYS A 49 0.11 21.18 4.16
CA LYS A 49 -1.12 20.80 3.47
C LYS A 49 -0.84 20.70 1.97
N GLU A 50 -1.22 19.58 1.37
CA GLU A 50 -1.11 19.39 -0.08
C GLU A 50 -1.95 20.42 -0.84
N LYS A 51 -1.49 20.79 -2.03
CA LYS A 51 -2.06 21.88 -2.85
C LYS A 51 -3.58 21.77 -3.02
N TYR A 52 -4.08 20.55 -3.19
CA TYR A 52 -5.50 20.27 -3.46
C TYR A 52 -6.14 19.40 -2.37
N ALA A 53 -5.63 19.46 -1.13
CA ALA A 53 -6.21 18.71 -0.01
C ALA A 53 -7.71 18.99 0.19
N ASP A 54 -8.17 20.23 -0.05
CA ASP A 54 -9.59 20.61 0.04
C ASP A 54 -10.45 20.17 -1.14
N ASP A 55 -9.82 19.77 -2.24
CA ASP A 55 -10.51 19.31 -3.45
C ASP A 55 -10.47 17.78 -3.58
N ALA A 56 -9.82 17.09 -2.63
CA ALA A 56 -9.66 15.65 -2.66
C ALA A 56 -10.96 14.94 -2.26
N ILE A 57 -11.55 14.24 -3.23
CA ILE A 57 -12.89 13.65 -3.14
C ILE A 57 -12.96 12.39 -3.99
N LYS A 58 -13.90 11.49 -3.69
CA LYS A 58 -14.24 10.37 -4.57
C LYS A 58 -15.69 10.46 -5.05
N LEU A 59 -15.85 10.53 -6.37
CA LEU A 59 -17.13 10.57 -7.07
C LEU A 59 -17.56 9.14 -7.42
N ASN A 60 -18.50 8.57 -6.67
CA ASN A 60 -19.04 7.23 -6.93
C ASN A 60 -20.31 7.34 -7.77
N VAL A 61 -20.30 6.81 -9.00
CA VAL A 61 -21.44 7.00 -9.92
C VAL A 61 -22.65 6.19 -9.48
N GLN A 62 -23.80 6.87 -9.42
CA GLN A 62 -25.10 6.26 -9.12
C GLN A 62 -25.94 6.09 -10.40
N SER A 63 -25.86 7.04 -11.34
CA SER A 63 -26.57 6.93 -12.62
C SER A 63 -25.88 7.73 -13.73
N TRP A 64 -25.96 7.20 -14.95
CA TRP A 64 -25.38 7.77 -16.19
C TRP A 64 -26.40 8.49 -17.08
N GLY A 65 -27.58 8.81 -16.56
CA GLY A 65 -28.69 9.27 -17.39
C GLY A 65 -29.06 8.22 -18.44
N ASN A 66 -29.14 8.61 -19.72
CA ASN A 66 -29.58 7.75 -20.82
C ASN A 66 -28.42 7.20 -21.69
N THR A 67 -27.20 7.09 -21.14
CA THR A 67 -26.03 6.57 -21.87
C THR A 67 -25.36 5.43 -21.10
N ASN A 68 -24.45 4.72 -21.77
CA ASN A 68 -23.63 3.69 -21.16
C ASN A 68 -22.64 4.29 -20.16
N GLN A 69 -22.38 3.52 -19.11
CA GLN A 69 -21.45 3.89 -18.06
C GLN A 69 -19.99 3.73 -18.52
N GLU A 70 -19.22 4.83 -18.54
CA GLU A 70 -17.78 4.80 -18.91
C GLU A 70 -16.87 4.50 -17.70
N PHE A 71 -17.30 4.81 -16.46
CA PHE A 71 -16.53 4.57 -15.23
C PHE A 71 -17.43 4.33 -14.01
N ALA A 72 -16.92 3.59 -13.03
CA ALA A 72 -17.55 3.39 -11.72
C ALA A 72 -17.29 4.56 -10.77
N SER A 73 -16.06 5.08 -10.75
CA SER A 73 -15.71 6.22 -9.91
C SER A 73 -14.58 7.06 -10.50
N ILE A 74 -14.51 8.31 -10.04
CA ILE A 74 -13.35 9.19 -10.22
C ILE A 74 -12.92 9.69 -8.85
N GLU A 75 -11.65 9.53 -8.55
CA GLU A 75 -11.05 9.94 -7.28
C GLU A 75 -10.00 11.02 -7.53
N LEU A 76 -10.13 12.16 -6.85
CA LEU A 76 -9.19 13.27 -6.87
C LEU A 76 -8.34 13.22 -5.61
N PHE A 77 -7.03 13.18 -5.77
CA PHE A 77 -6.06 13.05 -4.69
C PHE A 77 -5.59 14.44 -4.25
N ALA A 78 -5.16 14.54 -3.00
CA ALA A 78 -4.74 15.81 -2.40
C ALA A 78 -3.51 16.42 -3.09
N ASP A 79 -2.62 15.58 -3.61
CA ASP A 79 -1.37 15.96 -4.28
C ASP A 79 -1.55 16.35 -5.76
N GLY A 80 -2.79 16.37 -6.28
CA GLY A 80 -3.10 16.76 -7.65
C GLY A 80 -3.15 15.62 -8.66
N HIS A 81 -3.19 14.37 -8.21
CA HIS A 81 -3.43 13.22 -9.08
C HIS A 81 -4.89 12.77 -9.09
N PHE A 82 -5.29 12.01 -10.10
CA PHE A 82 -6.61 11.38 -10.14
C PHE A 82 -6.48 9.90 -10.46
N LEU A 83 -7.52 9.15 -10.08
CA LEU A 83 -7.74 7.77 -10.50
C LEU A 83 -9.18 7.61 -11.01
N ILE A 84 -9.34 7.18 -12.26
CA ILE A 84 -10.62 6.74 -12.82
C ILE A 84 -10.66 5.21 -12.71
N THR A 85 -11.73 4.69 -12.11
CA THR A 85 -11.98 3.25 -11.98
C THR A 85 -13.05 2.85 -12.97
N SER A 86 -12.74 1.90 -13.86
CA SER A 86 -13.73 1.39 -14.82
C SER A 86 -14.90 0.66 -14.15
N PRO A 87 -16.00 0.41 -14.85
CA PRO A 87 -17.15 -0.33 -14.30
C PRO A 87 -16.81 -1.80 -13.99
N THR A 88 -15.90 -2.39 -14.77
CA THR A 88 -15.37 -3.73 -14.53
C THR A 88 -14.56 -3.75 -13.23
N ALA A 89 -13.60 -2.83 -13.11
CA ALA A 89 -12.76 -2.70 -11.91
C ALA A 89 -13.59 -2.50 -10.63
N GLY A 90 -14.60 -1.63 -10.68
CA GLY A 90 -15.46 -1.34 -9.52
C GLY A 90 -16.38 -2.50 -9.10
N LYS A 91 -16.49 -3.57 -9.90
CA LYS A 91 -17.27 -4.77 -9.59
C LYS A 91 -16.41 -5.94 -9.13
N LEU A 92 -15.09 -5.83 -9.24
CA LEU A 92 -14.22 -6.93 -8.88
C LEU A 92 -14.24 -7.11 -7.36
N PRO A 93 -14.25 -8.37 -6.89
CA PRO A 93 -14.19 -8.65 -5.47
C PRO A 93 -12.92 -8.02 -4.90
N LYS A 94 -13.07 -7.35 -3.76
CA LYS A 94 -11.91 -6.98 -2.95
C LYS A 94 -11.38 -8.29 -2.36
N SER A 95 -10.25 -8.79 -2.84
CA SER A 95 -9.58 -9.92 -2.20
C SER A 95 -9.04 -9.44 -0.85
N LYS A 96 -9.13 -10.32 0.16
CA LYS A 96 -8.32 -10.18 1.36
C LYS A 96 -6.87 -10.47 0.95
N MET A 97 -5.91 -9.79 1.55
CA MET A 97 -4.49 -10.07 1.33
C MET A 97 -4.23 -11.54 1.69
N SER A 98 -3.37 -12.31 1.01
CA SER A 98 -2.89 -13.54 1.65
C SER A 98 -1.94 -13.14 2.80
N VAL A 99 -2.34 -13.39 4.05
CA VAL A 99 -1.60 -12.97 5.26
C VAL A 99 -1.23 -14.17 6.13
N MET A 100 -0.59 -15.14 5.50
CA MET A 100 0.66 -15.57 6.08
C MET A 100 1.75 -15.02 5.17
N ARG A 101 2.09 -13.75 5.37
CA ARG A 101 3.44 -13.34 5.00
C ARG A 101 4.34 -14.13 5.93
N ALA A 102 4.85 -15.23 5.39
CA ALA A 102 5.86 -16.02 6.06
C ALA A 102 6.98 -15.08 6.51
N ALA A 103 7.84 -15.54 7.41
CA ALA A 103 9.07 -14.81 7.71
C ALA A 103 10.05 -14.88 6.51
N ASP A 104 9.63 -14.35 5.35
CA ASP A 104 10.22 -14.49 4.00
C ASP A 104 10.82 -13.18 3.47
N GLY A 105 11.05 -12.19 4.36
CA GLY A 105 11.62 -10.90 3.97
C GLY A 105 10.65 -9.99 3.22
N SER A 106 9.35 -10.27 3.23
CA SER A 106 8.36 -9.43 2.56
C SER A 106 8.16 -8.07 3.25
N THR A 107 8.09 -7.01 2.45
CA THR A 107 7.84 -5.62 2.89
C THR A 107 6.39 -5.24 2.57
N MET A 108 5.71 -4.37 3.32
CA MET A 108 4.28 -4.06 3.08
C MET A 108 3.85 -3.76 1.62
N PHE A 109 4.78 -3.35 0.74
CA PHE A 109 4.57 -3.09 -0.68
C PHE A 109 5.40 -4.04 -1.57
N LYS A 110 5.64 -5.25 -1.08
CA LYS A 110 6.05 -6.40 -1.89
C LYS A 110 4.95 -6.59 -2.92
N LYS A 111 5.36 -6.60 -4.18
CA LYS A 111 4.47 -6.85 -5.31
C LYS A 111 3.83 -8.23 -5.17
N SER A 112 2.55 -8.34 -5.48
CA SER A 112 1.82 -9.60 -5.41
C SER A 112 2.37 -10.61 -6.42
N GLY A 113 2.31 -11.90 -6.08
CA GLY A 113 2.68 -12.99 -6.99
C GLY A 113 1.65 -13.25 -8.09
N GLY A 114 0.47 -12.63 -8.01
CA GLY A 114 -0.59 -12.68 -9.01
C GLY A 114 -0.22 -11.90 -10.29
N GLN A 115 -1.17 -11.73 -11.21
CA GLN A 115 -0.91 -10.92 -12.41
C GLN A 115 -0.94 -9.41 -12.08
N PRO A 116 0.21 -8.71 -12.10
CA PRO A 116 0.28 -7.30 -11.76
C PRO A 116 -0.36 -6.43 -12.86
N LEU A 117 -0.90 -5.25 -12.48
CA LEU A 117 -1.51 -4.36 -13.45
C LEU A 117 -0.43 -3.69 -14.30
N LYS A 118 -0.50 -3.88 -15.61
CA LYS A 118 0.45 -3.33 -16.56
C LYS A 118 0.14 -1.88 -16.89
N THR A 119 1.16 -1.02 -16.92
CA THR A 119 0.99 0.38 -17.33
C THR A 119 1.29 0.60 -18.80
N ARG A 120 0.61 1.60 -19.37
CA ARG A 120 0.97 2.20 -20.66
C ARG A 120 0.78 3.70 -20.57
N ALA A 121 1.85 4.46 -20.81
CA ALA A 121 1.74 5.90 -21.02
C ALA A 121 1.00 6.17 -22.33
N VAL A 122 -0.02 7.04 -22.30
CA VAL A 122 -0.89 7.28 -23.46
C VAL A 122 -0.69 8.65 -24.08
N ASP A 123 -0.31 9.66 -23.31
CA ASP A 123 -0.18 11.03 -23.79
C ASP A 123 1.04 11.77 -23.23
N ALA A 124 1.41 12.85 -23.90
CA ALA A 124 2.52 13.72 -23.48
C ALA A 124 2.22 14.49 -22.18
N SER A 125 0.96 14.48 -21.71
CA SER A 125 0.51 15.07 -20.46
C SER A 125 0.72 14.17 -19.25
N GLY A 126 1.19 12.93 -19.44
CA GLY A 126 1.56 12.02 -18.35
C GLY A 126 0.41 11.17 -17.82
N THR A 127 -0.68 11.02 -18.57
CA THR A 127 -1.76 10.08 -18.26
C THR A 127 -1.29 8.63 -18.51
N ILE A 128 -1.52 7.78 -17.52
CA ILE A 128 -1.22 6.35 -17.53
C ILE A 128 -2.54 5.59 -17.65
N VAL A 129 -2.63 4.73 -18.66
CA VAL A 129 -3.66 3.70 -18.74
C VAL A 129 -3.12 2.44 -18.10
N ILE A 130 -3.89 1.88 -17.17
CA ILE A 130 -3.53 0.71 -16.39
C ILE A 130 -4.45 -0.43 -16.81
N ASP A 131 -3.82 -1.56 -17.15
CA ASP A 131 -4.45 -2.81 -17.58
C ASP A 131 -5.57 -2.62 -18.61
N GLY A 132 -5.21 -2.10 -19.79
CA GLY A 132 -6.14 -1.93 -20.90
C GLY A 132 -7.26 -0.89 -20.67
N GLY A 133 -7.21 -0.09 -19.61
CA GLY A 133 -8.25 0.88 -19.26
C GLY A 133 -9.10 0.48 -18.05
N LEU A 134 -8.70 -0.59 -17.35
CA LEU A 134 -9.30 -0.97 -16.08
C LEU A 134 -9.21 0.18 -15.06
N TYR A 135 -8.07 0.87 -15.06
CA TYR A 135 -7.89 2.15 -14.39
C TYR A 135 -7.20 3.18 -15.30
N ILE A 136 -7.44 4.47 -15.03
CA ILE A 136 -6.73 5.58 -15.67
C ILE A 136 -6.22 6.50 -14.56
N TYR A 137 -4.91 6.74 -14.57
CA TYR A 137 -4.23 7.57 -13.58
C TYR A 137 -3.57 8.77 -14.26
N GLY A 138 -3.59 9.93 -13.62
CA GLY A 138 -2.97 11.14 -14.18
C GLY A 138 -3.00 12.31 -13.22
N THR A 139 -2.80 13.53 -13.74
CA THR A 139 -2.84 14.77 -12.95
C THR A 139 -4.10 15.58 -13.24
N TYR A 140 -4.54 16.40 -12.30
CA TYR A 140 -5.63 17.35 -12.51
C TYR A 140 -5.28 18.77 -12.08
N THR A 141 -6.07 19.71 -12.60
CA THR A 141 -6.02 21.11 -12.19
C THR A 141 -7.42 21.57 -11.78
N ARG A 142 -7.48 22.33 -10.68
CA ARG A 142 -8.68 23.06 -10.28
C ARG A 142 -8.78 24.33 -11.13
N VAL A 143 -9.82 24.42 -11.96
CA VAL A 143 -10.12 25.64 -12.75
C VAL A 143 -10.81 26.67 -11.86
N LYS A 144 -11.78 26.21 -11.07
CA LYS A 144 -12.44 26.92 -9.97
C LYS A 144 -13.03 25.87 -9.03
N GLU A 145 -13.57 26.30 -7.89
CA GLU A 145 -14.26 25.39 -6.97
C GLU A 145 -15.30 24.51 -7.67
N GLY A 146 -15.22 23.20 -7.45
CA GLY A 146 -16.10 22.21 -8.07
C GLY A 146 -15.87 21.97 -9.57
N VAL A 147 -14.86 22.60 -10.20
CA VAL A 147 -14.56 22.43 -11.62
C VAL A 147 -13.10 22.03 -11.85
N TYR A 148 -12.92 20.84 -12.40
CA TYR A 148 -11.62 20.19 -12.56
C TYR A 148 -11.36 19.80 -14.01
N GLN A 149 -10.12 19.99 -14.44
CA GLN A 149 -9.60 19.55 -15.73
C GLN A 149 -8.55 18.45 -15.50
N LEU A 150 -8.79 17.27 -16.06
CA LEU A 150 -7.89 16.12 -15.98
C LEU A 150 -6.91 16.11 -17.17
N SER A 151 -5.75 15.49 -16.98
CA SER A 151 -4.67 15.39 -18.00
C SER A 151 -5.07 14.59 -19.25
N ASN A 152 -6.12 13.79 -19.18
CA ASN A 152 -6.68 13.02 -20.30
C ASN A 152 -7.77 13.78 -21.07
N ASN A 153 -7.83 15.11 -20.92
CA ASN A 153 -8.85 16.02 -21.48
C ASN A 153 -10.26 15.90 -20.89
N THR A 154 -10.48 15.06 -19.87
CA THR A 154 -11.76 15.01 -19.16
C THR A 154 -12.00 16.27 -18.34
N LYS A 155 -13.24 16.77 -18.33
CA LYS A 155 -13.68 17.86 -17.45
C LYS A 155 -14.79 17.38 -16.50
N ILE A 156 -14.69 17.79 -15.25
CA ILE A 156 -15.68 17.52 -14.19
C ILE A 156 -16.20 18.86 -13.68
N GLU A 157 -17.51 19.03 -13.62
CA GLU A 157 -18.17 20.20 -13.05
C GLU A 157 -19.30 19.76 -12.09
N ILE A 158 -19.05 19.91 -10.80
CA ILE A 158 -19.97 19.58 -9.72
C ILE A 158 -20.96 20.74 -9.55
N LYS A 159 -22.25 20.47 -9.79
CA LYS A 159 -23.28 21.50 -9.68
C LYS A 159 -23.47 21.94 -8.24
N ASP A 160 -23.83 23.21 -8.09
CA ASP A 160 -24.14 23.87 -6.81
C ASP A 160 -23.00 23.83 -5.77
N GLY A 161 -21.77 23.52 -6.20
CA GLY A 161 -20.60 23.42 -5.32
C GLY A 161 -20.75 22.35 -4.23
N LYS A 162 -21.70 21.43 -4.36
CA LYS A 162 -21.98 20.42 -3.33
C LYS A 162 -20.86 19.38 -3.34
N VAL A 163 -19.96 19.46 -2.36
CA VAL A 163 -18.78 18.56 -2.23
C VAL A 163 -19.00 17.38 -1.28
N THR A 164 -20.24 17.11 -0.85
CA THR A 164 -20.56 15.97 0.03
C THR A 164 -21.92 15.37 -0.31
N GLY A 165 -22.08 14.05 -0.18
CA GLY A 165 -23.36 13.35 -0.40
C GLY A 165 -23.75 13.30 -1.88
N THR A 166 -25.03 13.11 -2.19
CA THR A 166 -25.48 12.98 -3.59
C THR A 166 -25.40 14.32 -4.33
N ALA A 167 -24.72 14.34 -5.47
CA ALA A 167 -24.52 15.53 -6.30
C ALA A 167 -24.77 15.21 -7.79
N THR A 168 -25.07 16.25 -8.55
CA THR A 168 -25.17 16.19 -10.01
C THR A 168 -23.88 16.76 -10.61
N VAL A 169 -23.27 16.02 -11.53
CA VAL A 169 -22.02 16.40 -12.18
C VAL A 169 -22.25 16.51 -13.69
N THR A 170 -21.78 17.60 -14.27
CA THR A 170 -21.56 17.68 -15.71
C THR A 170 -20.19 17.09 -16.00
N TYR A 171 -20.18 15.92 -16.65
CA TYR A 171 -18.98 15.21 -17.07
C TYR A 171 -18.79 15.41 -18.57
N THR A 172 -17.62 15.89 -18.96
CA THR A 172 -17.19 15.95 -20.37
C THR A 172 -16.07 14.95 -20.55
N ASN A 173 -16.29 13.93 -21.38
CA ASN A 173 -15.28 12.89 -21.63
C ASN A 173 -14.11 13.43 -22.48
N SER A 174 -13.08 12.61 -22.65
CA SER A 174 -11.86 12.95 -23.40
C SER A 174 -12.09 13.31 -24.88
N LEU A 175 -13.26 12.98 -25.44
CA LEU A 175 -13.67 13.30 -26.80
C LEU A 175 -14.53 14.58 -26.89
N GLY A 176 -14.78 15.25 -25.75
CA GLY A 176 -15.57 16.47 -25.69
C GLY A 176 -17.08 16.25 -25.56
N MET A 177 -17.56 15.01 -25.43
CA MET A 177 -18.99 14.73 -25.22
C MET A 177 -19.37 15.01 -23.77
N SER A 178 -20.42 15.80 -23.57
CA SER A 178 -20.88 16.21 -22.24
C SER A 178 -22.19 15.52 -21.87
N ILE A 179 -22.25 14.97 -20.67
CA ILE A 179 -23.43 14.36 -20.09
C ILE A 179 -23.62 14.82 -18.63
N THR A 180 -24.83 14.63 -18.12
CA THR A 180 -25.12 14.86 -16.70
C THR A 180 -25.25 13.52 -16.00
N ILE A 181 -24.43 13.31 -14.96
CA ILE A 181 -24.43 12.10 -14.14
C ILE A 181 -24.83 12.43 -12.70
N THR A 182 -25.35 11.44 -11.99
CA THR A 182 -25.57 11.52 -10.55
C THR A 182 -24.51 10.71 -9.83
N VAL A 183 -23.85 11.32 -8.85
CA VAL A 183 -22.79 10.68 -8.06
C VAL A 183 -23.08 10.82 -6.57
N THR A 184 -22.52 9.94 -5.78
CA THR A 184 -22.33 10.15 -4.34
C THR A 184 -20.89 10.61 -4.15
N ILE A 185 -20.72 11.78 -3.52
CA ILE A 185 -19.41 12.29 -3.17
C ILE A 185 -19.04 11.78 -1.79
N ASP A 186 -17.97 11.00 -1.78
CA ASP A 186 -17.34 10.51 -0.58
C ASP A 186 -16.21 11.48 -0.17
N THR A 187 -16.33 11.98 1.05
CA THR A 187 -15.34 12.76 1.78
C THR A 187 -15.09 12.16 3.17
N SER A 188 -15.54 10.91 3.40
CA SER A 188 -15.77 10.32 4.72
C SER A 188 -14.50 10.06 5.52
N THR A 189 -13.35 10.13 4.86
CA THR A 189 -12.00 10.10 5.45
C THR A 189 -11.42 11.52 5.57
N LYS A 190 -12.09 12.23 6.49
CA LYS A 190 -11.62 13.26 7.43
C LYS A 190 -10.19 13.76 7.25
N GLN A 191 -10.05 15.07 6.99
CA GLN A 191 -8.79 15.82 7.04
C GLN A 191 -8.22 16.00 8.46
N ASP A 192 -8.33 15.00 9.35
CA ASP A 192 -7.55 15.06 10.59
C ASP A 192 -6.05 15.00 10.28
N ASP A 193 -5.24 15.39 11.26
CA ASP A 193 -3.81 15.57 11.02
C ASP A 193 -3.10 14.27 10.61
N ALA A 194 -3.59 13.10 11.05
CA ALA A 194 -3.00 11.81 10.70
C ALA A 194 -3.27 11.47 9.22
N VAL A 195 -4.53 11.59 8.79
CA VAL A 195 -4.92 11.40 7.37
C VAL A 195 -4.19 12.41 6.48
N ARG A 196 -4.16 13.70 6.86
CA ARG A 196 -3.48 14.73 6.06
C ARG A 196 -1.97 14.48 5.92
N ASN A 197 -1.32 13.93 6.95
CA ASN A 197 0.09 13.59 6.85
C ASN A 197 0.29 12.39 5.91
N LEU A 198 -0.52 11.33 6.01
CA LEU A 198 -0.42 10.15 5.14
C LEU A 198 -0.77 10.44 3.67
N CYS A 199 -1.85 11.19 3.41
CA CYS A 199 -2.47 11.31 2.09
C CYS A 199 -1.71 12.23 1.14
N ARG A 200 -0.65 11.69 0.54
CA ARG A 200 0.23 12.35 -0.43
C ARG A 200 1.04 11.32 -1.21
N SER A 201 1.86 11.82 -2.12
CA SER A 201 2.90 11.04 -2.78
C SER A 201 4.12 10.85 -1.88
N TRP A 202 4.51 9.59 -1.71
CA TRP A 202 5.69 9.15 -0.98
C TRP A 202 6.68 8.49 -1.93
N ARG A 203 7.95 8.91 -1.87
CA ARG A 203 9.06 8.20 -2.52
C ARG A 203 9.60 7.17 -1.55
N MET A 204 9.71 5.91 -1.96
CA MET A 204 10.42 4.88 -1.18
C MET A 204 11.92 5.15 -1.22
N ASP A 205 12.50 5.50 -0.07
CA ASP A 205 13.93 5.71 0.09
C ASP A 205 14.66 4.39 0.28
N SER A 206 14.11 3.50 1.11
CA SER A 206 14.64 2.17 1.32
C SER A 206 13.62 1.23 1.96
N ALA A 207 13.79 -0.07 1.74
CA ALA A 207 13.12 -1.12 2.49
C ALA A 207 14.17 -2.03 3.15
N GLU A 208 14.00 -2.34 4.43
CA GLU A 208 14.94 -3.14 5.23
C GLU A 208 14.21 -4.26 5.94
N ASN A 209 14.84 -5.44 6.03
CA ASN A 209 14.31 -6.62 6.70
C ASN A 209 15.35 -7.22 7.64
N TRP A 210 14.93 -7.63 8.82
CA TRP A 210 15.71 -8.42 9.77
C TRP A 210 14.99 -9.73 10.02
N LEU A 211 15.61 -10.83 9.62
CA LEU A 211 15.10 -12.18 9.84
C LEU A 211 15.70 -12.76 11.13
N LEU A 212 14.83 -13.25 12.01
CA LEU A 212 15.17 -13.85 13.29
C LEU A 212 14.71 -15.31 13.36
N ALA A 213 15.51 -16.15 14.02
CA ALA A 213 15.10 -17.44 14.55
C ALA A 213 15.12 -17.34 16.08
N GLY A 214 13.94 -17.40 16.70
CA GLY A 214 13.73 -16.97 18.07
C GLY A 214 14.18 -15.52 18.26
N ASP A 215 15.14 -15.31 19.17
CA ASP A 215 15.69 -13.99 19.48
C ASP A 215 16.98 -13.64 18.70
N VAL A 216 17.47 -14.54 17.85
CA VAL A 216 18.75 -14.33 17.16
C VAL A 216 18.51 -13.90 15.73
N LYS A 217 19.06 -12.74 15.34
CA LYS A 217 19.10 -12.33 13.93
C LYS A 217 19.97 -13.30 13.13
N ILE A 218 19.35 -13.95 12.15
CA ILE A 218 20.01 -14.85 11.19
C ILE A 218 20.18 -14.21 9.81
N GLY A 219 19.38 -13.19 9.48
CA GLY A 219 19.41 -12.54 8.18
C GLY A 219 19.19 -11.02 8.23
N TYR A 220 19.70 -10.32 7.23
CA TYR A 220 19.44 -8.90 6.99
C TYR A 220 19.35 -8.64 5.50
N GLY A 221 18.35 -7.87 5.10
CA GLY A 221 18.11 -7.44 3.73
C GLY A 221 17.86 -5.95 3.66
N LYS A 222 18.36 -5.28 2.61
CA LYS A 222 18.07 -3.88 2.33
C LYS A 222 18.00 -3.62 0.84
N GLN A 223 17.00 -2.86 0.41
CA GLN A 223 16.85 -2.33 -0.94
C GLN A 223 16.72 -0.81 -0.92
N TRP A 224 17.27 -0.13 -1.92
CA TRP A 224 17.12 1.31 -2.11
C TRP A 224 17.36 1.72 -3.56
N LEU A 225 16.94 2.93 -3.92
CA LEU A 225 17.24 3.50 -5.24
C LEU A 225 18.50 4.35 -5.23
N GLU A 226 19.40 4.08 -6.16
CA GLU A 226 20.53 4.94 -6.49
C GLU A 226 20.53 5.25 -7.98
N LYS A 227 20.32 6.53 -8.35
CA LYS A 227 20.32 7.01 -9.74
C LYS A 227 19.41 6.19 -10.67
N GLY A 228 18.23 5.81 -10.18
CA GLY A 228 17.22 5.04 -10.93
C GLY A 228 17.51 3.53 -11.02
N ARG A 229 18.49 3.02 -10.26
CA ARG A 229 18.77 1.58 -10.17
C ARG A 229 18.48 1.09 -8.77
N VAL A 230 17.90 -0.11 -8.68
CA VAL A 230 17.66 -0.78 -7.41
C VAL A 230 18.97 -1.43 -6.93
N MET A 231 19.42 -0.95 -5.79
CA MET A 231 20.55 -1.46 -5.05
C MET A 231 20.04 -2.42 -3.98
N GLN A 232 20.83 -3.44 -3.68
CA GLN A 232 20.49 -4.46 -2.70
C GLN A 232 21.71 -4.76 -1.84
N GLN A 233 21.47 -5.06 -0.57
CA GLN A 233 22.45 -5.58 0.36
C GLN A 233 21.79 -6.69 1.17
N THR A 234 22.42 -7.87 1.20
CA THR A 234 21.96 -8.97 2.05
C THR A 234 23.11 -9.53 2.89
N THR A 235 22.78 -10.08 4.04
CA THR A 235 23.68 -10.83 4.89
C THR A 235 22.91 -11.95 5.54
N LEU A 236 23.43 -13.17 5.48
CA LEU A 236 22.81 -14.36 6.03
C LEU A 236 23.88 -15.18 6.77
N THR A 237 23.59 -15.58 8.00
CA THR A 237 24.52 -16.37 8.82
C THR A 237 24.64 -17.80 8.31
N THR A 238 25.63 -18.54 8.81
CA THR A 238 25.79 -19.97 8.47
C THR A 238 24.59 -20.77 8.97
N GLU A 239 24.05 -20.40 10.14
CA GLU A 239 22.86 -20.99 10.74
C GLU A 239 21.62 -20.74 9.87
N GLY A 240 21.41 -19.49 9.42
CA GLY A 240 20.31 -19.15 8.52
C GLY A 240 20.35 -19.97 7.22
N LYS A 241 21.53 -20.10 6.60
CA LYS A 241 21.72 -20.98 5.43
C LYS A 241 21.47 -22.45 5.75
N GLY A 242 21.88 -22.90 6.93
CA GLY A 242 21.67 -24.26 7.42
C GLY A 242 20.19 -24.59 7.63
N LEU A 243 19.36 -23.58 7.89
CA LEU A 243 17.90 -23.66 8.00
C LEU A 243 17.19 -23.58 6.65
N GLY A 244 17.93 -23.37 5.55
CA GLY A 244 17.37 -23.36 4.19
C GLY A 244 17.06 -21.97 3.64
N PHE A 245 17.25 -20.91 4.43
CA PHE A 245 17.08 -19.54 3.93
C PHE A 245 18.17 -19.17 2.92
N ASP A 246 17.83 -18.29 2.00
CA ASP A 246 18.74 -17.65 1.07
C ASP A 246 18.51 -16.14 0.98
N LYS A 247 18.90 -15.53 -0.15
CA LYS A 247 18.82 -14.07 -0.33
C LYS A 247 17.40 -13.62 -0.67
N ASP A 248 16.62 -14.48 -1.33
CA ASP A 248 15.29 -14.19 -1.86
C ASP A 248 14.27 -14.22 -0.70
N ASP A 249 14.61 -14.90 0.40
CA ASP A 249 13.88 -14.83 1.69
C ASP A 249 14.18 -13.58 2.52
N LEU A 250 15.02 -12.66 2.04
CA LEU A 250 15.40 -11.45 2.78
C LEU A 250 14.92 -10.17 2.12
N ILE A 251 14.78 -10.16 0.79
CA ILE A 251 14.40 -9.00 0.00
C ILE A 251 13.74 -9.46 -1.30
N ASP A 252 12.89 -8.59 -1.85
CA ASP A 252 12.23 -8.82 -3.13
C ASP A 252 13.22 -8.71 -4.30
N ASP A 253 12.81 -9.22 -5.45
CA ASP A 253 13.54 -9.05 -6.70
C ASP A 253 13.71 -7.55 -7.03
N LYS A 254 14.78 -7.23 -7.75
CA LYS A 254 15.07 -5.82 -8.08
C LYS A 254 13.97 -5.18 -8.93
N ASP A 255 13.33 -5.97 -9.77
CA ASP A 255 12.29 -5.51 -10.69
C ASP A 255 10.96 -5.22 -9.96
N ASP A 256 10.80 -5.77 -8.74
CA ASP A 256 9.60 -5.64 -7.92
C ASP A 256 9.72 -4.56 -6.83
N TYR A 257 10.76 -3.71 -6.90
CA TYR A 257 10.92 -2.63 -5.94
C TYR A 257 9.86 -1.53 -6.15
N CYS A 258 8.98 -1.35 -5.16
CA CYS A 258 8.06 -0.22 -5.10
C CYS A 258 8.82 1.08 -4.86
N TYR A 259 8.84 1.98 -5.84
CA TYR A 259 9.58 3.25 -5.74
C TYR A 259 8.71 4.43 -5.31
N ARG A 260 7.39 4.32 -5.46
CA ARG A 260 6.44 5.37 -5.15
C ARG A 260 5.12 4.78 -4.68
N VAL A 261 4.60 5.32 -3.58
CA VAL A 261 3.25 5.04 -3.10
C VAL A 261 2.48 6.35 -2.98
N ILE A 262 1.19 6.32 -3.25
CA ILE A 262 0.32 7.49 -3.11
C ILE A 262 -0.91 7.07 -2.34
N PHE A 263 -1.22 7.79 -1.28
CA PHE A 263 -2.44 7.59 -0.50
C PHE A 263 -3.44 8.70 -0.82
N SER A 264 -4.64 8.32 -1.21
CA SER A 264 -5.78 9.24 -1.28
C SER A 264 -6.42 9.37 0.09
N PRO A 265 -7.08 10.51 0.39
CA PRO A 265 -7.90 10.58 1.59
C PRO A 265 -8.99 9.53 1.55
N CYS A 266 -9.66 9.27 0.41
CA CYS A 266 -10.82 8.37 0.31
C CYS A 266 -10.50 6.87 0.40
N GLY A 267 -9.38 6.51 1.04
CA GLY A 267 -9.06 5.13 1.39
C GLY A 267 -8.49 4.32 0.23
N THR A 268 -7.94 4.95 -0.80
CA THR A 268 -7.25 4.28 -1.92
C THR A 268 -5.75 4.51 -1.80
N PHE A 269 -4.93 3.50 -2.13
CA PHE A 269 -3.51 3.70 -2.37
C PHE A 269 -3.09 3.17 -3.75
N VAL A 270 -2.00 3.70 -4.29
CA VAL A 270 -1.41 3.28 -5.57
C VAL A 270 0.09 3.08 -5.39
N CYS A 271 0.58 1.88 -5.69
CA CYS A 271 1.99 1.51 -5.70
C CYS A 271 2.52 1.50 -7.14
N PHE A 272 3.70 2.08 -7.35
CA PHE A 272 4.41 2.04 -8.63
C PHE A 272 5.73 1.29 -8.46
N TYR A 273 5.91 0.26 -9.29
CA TYR A 273 7.07 -0.62 -9.30
C TYR A 273 8.07 -0.22 -10.40
N ILE A 274 9.35 -0.53 -10.20
CA ILE A 274 10.42 -0.06 -11.09
C ILE A 274 10.34 -0.66 -12.50
N ASP A 275 9.77 -1.86 -12.63
CA ASP A 275 9.51 -2.54 -13.90
C ASP A 275 8.33 -1.96 -14.69
N GLY A 276 7.61 -1.00 -14.10
CA GLY A 276 6.46 -0.34 -14.70
C GLY A 276 5.11 -0.92 -14.29
N ASP A 277 5.09 -1.91 -13.41
CA ASP A 277 3.86 -2.45 -12.86
C ASP A 277 3.25 -1.53 -11.81
N VAL A 278 1.94 -1.66 -11.62
CA VAL A 278 1.17 -0.89 -10.65
C VAL A 278 0.25 -1.81 -9.87
N GLU A 279 0.08 -1.48 -8.59
CA GLU A 279 -0.97 -2.04 -7.76
C GLU A 279 -1.82 -0.92 -7.19
N ILE A 280 -3.11 -1.20 -7.06
CA ILE A 280 -4.09 -0.28 -6.50
C ILE A 280 -4.76 -1.04 -5.39
N GLY A 281 -4.88 -0.43 -4.21
CA GLY A 281 -5.49 -1.06 -3.06
C GLY A 281 -6.30 -0.08 -2.24
N THR A 282 -6.84 -0.55 -1.13
CA THR A 282 -7.52 0.29 -0.14
C THR A 282 -6.76 0.37 1.16
N TRP A 283 -6.98 1.41 1.95
CA TRP A 283 -6.37 1.55 3.27
C TRP A 283 -7.35 2.16 4.27
N GLU A 284 -7.13 1.88 5.56
CA GLU A 284 -7.79 2.57 6.68
C GLU A 284 -6.87 2.67 7.90
N TRP A 285 -7.13 3.67 8.76
CA TRP A 285 -6.57 3.68 10.12
C TRP A 285 -7.44 2.81 11.03
N THR A 286 -6.92 1.68 11.49
CA THR A 286 -7.62 0.83 12.47
C THR A 286 -7.41 1.35 13.89
N ASP A 287 -6.25 1.96 14.15
CA ASP A 287 -5.99 2.72 15.37
C ASP A 287 -5.12 3.96 15.06
N PRO A 288 -5.74 5.11 14.77
CA PRO A 288 -5.00 6.34 14.47
C PRO A 288 -4.27 6.93 15.68
N HIS A 289 -4.56 6.52 16.92
CA HIS A 289 -3.85 7.00 18.11
C HIS A 289 -2.49 6.31 18.26
N ASN A 290 -2.41 5.05 17.83
CA ASN A 290 -1.18 4.26 17.85
C ASN A 290 -0.52 4.16 16.47
N GLY A 291 -1.10 4.79 15.45
CA GLY A 291 -0.59 4.81 14.07
C GLY A 291 -0.69 3.44 13.41
N VAL A 292 -1.75 2.68 13.67
CA VAL A 292 -1.99 1.37 13.05
C VAL A 292 -2.76 1.54 11.76
N LEU A 293 -2.10 1.21 10.65
CA LEU A 293 -2.61 1.31 9.29
C LEU A 293 -2.88 -0.10 8.76
N ARG A 294 -4.07 -0.29 8.19
CA ARG A 294 -4.43 -1.48 7.44
C ARG A 294 -4.46 -1.17 5.96
N CYS A 295 -3.87 -2.03 5.15
CA CYS A 295 -3.93 -1.97 3.70
C CYS A 295 -4.50 -3.28 3.14
N TRP A 296 -5.24 -3.19 2.04
CA TRP A 296 -5.70 -4.32 1.23
C TRP A 296 -5.25 -4.10 -0.22
N GLU A 297 -4.57 -5.05 -0.84
CA GLU A 297 -4.32 -5.03 -2.28
C GLU A 297 -5.62 -5.31 -3.03
N ALA A 298 -5.79 -4.73 -4.22
CA ALA A 298 -6.79 -5.23 -5.15
C ALA A 298 -6.13 -6.31 -5.99
N PHE A 299 -6.85 -7.43 -6.15
CA PHE A 299 -6.58 -8.57 -7.04
C PHE A 299 -5.75 -9.70 -6.44
N ASP A 300 -6.48 -10.73 -6.04
CA ASP A 300 -6.08 -12.10 -6.35
C ASP A 300 -7.05 -12.64 -7.42
N TRP A 301 -6.52 -13.13 -8.55
CA TRP A 301 -7.31 -13.74 -9.62
C TRP A 301 -7.41 -15.25 -9.45
N ASP A 302 -6.55 -15.82 -8.61
CA ASP A 302 -6.35 -17.26 -8.48
C ASP A 302 -6.39 -17.64 -7.00
N ASP A 303 -7.58 -17.91 -6.47
CA ASP A 303 -7.70 -18.95 -5.45
C ASP A 303 -9.08 -19.59 -5.53
N ASP A 304 -9.14 -20.62 -6.38
CA ASP A 304 -9.91 -21.81 -6.05
C ASP A 304 -9.31 -22.39 -4.75
N ASP A 305 -10.16 -22.52 -3.72
CA ASP A 305 -9.98 -23.37 -2.54
C ASP A 305 -9.13 -22.80 -1.36
N ASP A 306 -9.71 -21.95 -0.52
CA ASP A 306 -10.26 -22.34 0.79
C ASP A 306 -10.71 -21.10 1.59
N TYR A 307 -12.00 -21.10 1.91
CA TYR A 307 -12.61 -20.13 2.81
C TYR A 307 -12.20 -20.47 4.23
N ASP A 308 -11.23 -19.75 4.79
CA ASP A 308 -11.14 -19.40 6.22
C ASP A 308 -9.77 -18.74 6.42
N ASP A 309 -9.67 -17.42 6.28
CA ASP A 309 -8.86 -16.59 7.18
C ASP A 309 -9.22 -15.08 7.03
N ASP A 310 -9.10 -14.35 8.13
CA ASP A 310 -9.40 -12.92 8.24
C ASP A 310 -8.15 -12.10 7.92
N ASP A 311 -7.78 -12.07 6.65
CA ASP A 311 -6.42 -11.73 6.26
C ASP A 311 -6.19 -10.25 5.91
N PHE A 312 -5.55 -9.55 6.85
CA PHE A 312 -5.04 -8.18 6.70
C PHE A 312 -3.72 -8.03 7.48
N ALA A 313 -2.81 -7.18 6.99
CA ALA A 313 -1.59 -6.83 7.70
C ALA A 313 -1.74 -5.46 8.36
N ASP A 314 -1.90 -5.45 9.69
CA ASP A 314 -1.87 -4.20 10.47
C ASP A 314 -0.42 -3.76 10.66
N MET A 315 -0.06 -2.64 10.05
CA MET A 315 1.29 -2.09 10.09
C MET A 315 1.35 -0.86 10.99
N THR A 316 2.52 -0.61 11.58
CA THR A 316 2.72 0.58 12.40
C THR A 316 3.37 1.69 11.59
N VAL A 317 2.75 2.88 11.55
CA VAL A 317 3.26 4.06 10.85
C VAL A 317 3.84 5.05 11.85
N ARG A 318 5.01 5.61 11.53
CA ARG A 318 5.62 6.74 12.26
C ARG A 318 6.06 7.82 11.29
N PHE A 319 5.92 9.07 11.71
CA PHE A 319 6.43 10.21 10.97
C PHE A 319 7.62 10.84 11.69
N ASP A 320 8.58 11.31 10.90
CA ASP A 320 9.69 12.16 11.38
C ASP A 320 9.86 13.32 10.41
N GLY A 321 9.28 14.47 10.77
CA GLY A 321 9.17 15.63 9.88
C GLY A 321 8.41 15.30 8.60
N LYS A 322 9.15 15.22 7.47
CA LYS A 322 8.64 14.90 6.13
C LYS A 322 9.02 13.49 5.66
N GLN A 323 9.50 12.66 6.58
CA GLN A 323 9.73 11.25 6.40
C GLN A 323 8.59 10.45 7.03
N MET A 324 8.23 9.33 6.41
CA MET A 324 7.36 8.30 6.96
C MET A 324 8.14 6.99 7.05
N ARG A 325 7.93 6.24 8.12
CA ARG A 325 8.38 4.85 8.25
C ARG A 325 7.20 3.97 8.53
N ILE A 326 7.14 2.84 7.85
CA ILE A 326 6.13 1.82 8.09
C ILE A 326 6.85 0.55 8.52
N TYR A 327 6.41 0.02 9.65
CA TYR A 327 6.98 -1.13 10.33
C TYR A 327 6.04 -2.32 10.18
N GLY A 328 6.58 -3.43 9.69
CA GLY A 328 5.91 -4.73 9.69
C GLY A 328 6.60 -5.68 10.66
N ASP A 329 5.79 -6.57 11.22
CA ASP A 329 6.21 -7.54 12.22
C ASP A 329 5.51 -8.87 11.94
N PHE A 330 6.21 -9.72 11.19
CA PHE A 330 5.66 -10.97 10.67
C PHE A 330 6.26 -12.13 11.44
N MET A 331 5.43 -13.08 11.83
CA MET A 331 5.83 -14.24 12.63
C MET A 331 5.28 -15.51 12.02
N ASP A 332 6.11 -16.55 12.01
CA ASP A 332 5.72 -17.88 11.58
C ASP A 332 6.38 -18.92 12.51
N THR A 333 5.76 -20.09 12.67
CA THR A 333 6.33 -21.18 13.47
C THR A 333 6.42 -22.44 12.62
N GLU A 334 7.65 -22.80 12.26
CA GLU A 334 7.95 -24.02 11.50
C GLU A 334 8.82 -24.95 12.35
N ASP A 335 8.44 -26.24 12.41
CA ASP A 335 9.16 -27.28 13.17
C ASP A 335 9.46 -26.91 14.64
N GLY A 336 8.58 -26.11 15.26
CA GLY A 336 8.72 -25.64 16.64
C GLY A 336 9.73 -24.49 16.84
N VAL A 337 10.21 -23.89 15.75
CA VAL A 337 11.05 -22.70 15.75
C VAL A 337 10.21 -21.50 15.35
N LEU A 338 10.20 -20.46 16.18
CA LEU A 338 9.60 -19.18 15.84
C LEU A 338 10.54 -18.44 14.88
N PHE A 339 10.07 -18.18 13.67
CA PHE A 339 10.69 -17.25 12.75
C PHE A 339 9.96 -15.92 12.81
N ARG A 340 10.74 -14.83 12.74
CA ARG A 340 10.19 -13.48 12.78
C ARG A 340 10.91 -12.58 11.79
N THR A 341 10.16 -11.83 11.01
CA THR A 341 10.68 -10.79 10.12
C THR A 341 10.20 -9.44 10.60
N LEU A 342 11.17 -8.61 11.00
CA LEU A 342 10.92 -7.19 11.21
C LEU A 342 11.23 -6.47 9.91
N SER A 343 10.26 -5.72 9.37
CA SER A 343 10.44 -4.93 8.15
C SER A 343 10.28 -3.45 8.44
N VAL A 344 11.08 -2.63 7.76
CA VAL A 344 10.98 -1.16 7.81
C VAL A 344 11.10 -0.58 6.42
N SER A 345 10.02 0.02 5.95
CA SER A 345 9.99 0.82 4.73
C SER A 345 10.06 2.30 5.08
N THR A 346 11.06 3.00 4.53
CA THR A 346 11.31 4.43 4.77
C THR A 346 10.97 5.24 3.54
N PHE A 347 10.22 6.31 3.72
CA PHE A 347 9.71 7.15 2.65
C PHE A 347 9.97 8.63 2.90
N SER A 348 10.25 9.38 1.85
CA SER A 348 10.25 10.83 1.88
C SER A 348 9.03 11.39 1.15
N ALA A 349 8.39 12.40 1.72
CA ALA A 349 7.36 13.16 1.04
C ALA A 349 7.97 13.83 -0.20
N LYS A 350 7.31 13.70 -1.35
CA LYS A 350 7.75 14.34 -2.59
C LYS A 350 7.14 15.74 -2.69
N TYR A 351 7.97 16.74 -3.02
CA TYR A 351 7.56 18.10 -3.34
C TYR A 351 7.28 18.28 -4.83
#